data_AF-A0A193GCN3-F1
#
_entry.id   AF-A0A193GCN3-F1
#
_cell.length_a   1.000
_cell.length_b   1.000
_cell.length_c   1.000
_cell.angle_alpha   90.00
_cell.angle_beta   90.00
_cell.angle_gamma   90.00
#
_symmetry.space_group_name_H-M   'P 1'
#
loop_
_entity.id
_entity.type
_entity.pdbx_description
1 polymer ?
#
loop_
_entity_poly.entity_id
_entity_poly.type
_entity_poly.pdbx_seq_one_letter_code
_entity_poly.pdbx_strand_id
1 'polypeptide(L)'
;MTPRPGQPAPSAAPGVAGIEIPDSKLARDAAEFIRGPTGDMLFQHSTRVYYWAALAGKRKALAFDPELLYVAAMFHDFGLTAAYGESHLRYEVDGANAARGFLRSRGVSEADSEKVWLAIALHTTNGIPAHVSPLAALVAEGANMDLVGAGYGEFTAAQRSAVEAAHPHPPQFAQDFMRTLYDSLKHRPETTQGTGLADVMAYEDPHFVRRDFSSLMRNSPWVTGK
;
A
#
# COMPACT_ATOMS: atom_id res chain seq x y z
N MET A 1 -42.39 34.59 12.87
CA MET A 1 -41.29 34.85 11.91
C MET A 1 -40.81 33.50 11.41
N THR A 2 -41.34 33.04 10.28
CA THR A 2 -41.11 31.71 9.71
C THR A 2 -39.80 31.71 8.91
N PRO A 3 -38.89 30.74 9.07
CA PRO A 3 -37.65 30.71 8.29
C PRO A 3 -37.89 30.21 6.86
N ARG A 4 -37.16 30.77 5.88
CA ARG A 4 -37.20 30.38 4.46
C ARG A 4 -36.49 29.04 4.24
N PRO A 5 -37.02 28.14 3.40
CA PRO A 5 -36.26 27.00 2.89
C PRO A 5 -35.42 27.45 1.68
N GLY A 6 -34.13 27.10 1.66
CA GLY A 6 -33.26 27.39 0.51
C GLY A 6 -31.76 27.50 0.76
N GLN A 7 -31.23 26.96 1.86
CA GLN A 7 -29.78 26.77 1.95
C GLN A 7 -29.41 25.40 1.36
N PRO A 8 -28.51 25.33 0.37
CA PRO A 8 -27.94 24.05 -0.04
C PRO A 8 -27.23 23.44 1.17
N ALA A 9 -27.39 22.12 1.33
CA ALA A 9 -26.66 21.35 2.33
C ALA A 9 -25.15 21.64 2.19
N PRO A 10 -24.40 21.71 3.30
CA PRO A 10 -22.96 21.92 3.24
C PRO A 10 -22.33 20.83 2.36
N SER A 11 -21.57 21.27 1.36
CA SER A 11 -20.66 20.45 0.56
C SER A 11 -19.91 19.50 1.50
N ALA A 12 -19.85 18.22 1.12
CA ALA A 12 -18.93 17.27 1.75
C ALA A 12 -17.56 17.94 1.88
N ALA A 13 -16.93 17.79 3.05
CA ALA A 13 -15.61 18.35 3.30
C ALA A 13 -14.68 17.98 2.13
N PRO A 14 -13.90 18.93 1.58
CA PRO A 14 -13.06 18.62 0.43
C PRO A 14 -12.11 17.49 0.81
N GLY A 15 -12.10 16.41 0.02
CA GLY A 15 -11.28 15.22 0.26
C GLY A 15 -9.80 15.55 0.50
N VAL A 16 -9.06 14.60 1.07
CA VAL A 16 -7.65 14.79 1.46
C VAL A 16 -6.81 15.14 0.22
N ALA A 17 -6.34 16.39 0.16
CA ALA A 17 -5.66 16.96 -1.01
C ALA A 17 -6.41 16.78 -2.34
N GLY A 18 -7.75 16.81 -2.30
CA GLY A 18 -8.61 16.61 -3.47
C GLY A 18 -8.68 15.15 -3.94
N ILE A 19 -8.32 14.19 -3.09
CA ILE A 19 -8.60 12.76 -3.26
C ILE A 19 -9.70 12.35 -2.30
N GLU A 20 -10.67 11.59 -2.80
CA GLU A 20 -11.73 10.97 -2.01
C GLU A 20 -11.54 9.46 -1.99
N ILE A 21 -11.83 8.83 -0.86
CA ILE A 21 -12.00 7.37 -0.81
C ILE A 21 -13.33 7.05 -1.50
N PRO A 22 -13.40 6.03 -2.37
CA PRO A 22 -14.65 5.70 -3.05
C PRO A 22 -15.74 5.32 -2.02
N ASP A 23 -16.93 5.89 -2.18
CA ASP A 23 -18.13 5.59 -1.38
C ASP A 23 -18.97 4.46 -2.02
N SER A 24 -18.33 3.55 -2.73
CA SER A 24 -19.04 2.41 -3.29
C SER A 24 -19.29 1.36 -2.20
N LYS A 25 -20.25 0.46 -2.46
CA LYS A 25 -20.44 -0.71 -1.60
C LYS A 25 -19.16 -1.55 -1.53
N LEU A 26 -18.47 -1.72 -2.65
CA LEU A 26 -17.25 -2.52 -2.73
C LEU A 26 -16.14 -1.95 -1.83
N ALA A 27 -15.92 -0.64 -1.85
CA ALA A 27 -14.92 0.03 -1.04
C ALA A 27 -15.25 -0.06 0.46
N ARG A 28 -16.51 0.18 0.86
CA ARG A 28 -16.92 0.01 2.26
C ARG A 28 -16.76 -1.41 2.75
N ASP A 29 -17.19 -2.39 1.95
CA ASP A 29 -17.04 -3.81 2.26
C ASP A 29 -15.56 -4.20 2.40
N ALA A 30 -14.66 -3.66 1.57
CA ALA A 30 -13.22 -3.93 1.63
C ALA A 30 -12.63 -3.39 2.94
N ALA A 31 -12.94 -2.13 3.29
CA ALA A 31 -12.48 -1.52 4.52
C ALA A 31 -12.97 -2.27 5.77
N GLU A 32 -14.23 -2.69 5.78
CA GLU A 32 -14.81 -3.49 6.86
C GLU A 32 -14.12 -4.86 6.97
N PHE A 33 -13.90 -5.53 5.84
CA PHE A 33 -13.27 -6.86 5.80
C PHE A 33 -11.86 -6.86 6.39
N ILE A 34 -11.05 -5.86 6.07
CA ILE A 34 -9.63 -5.84 6.48
C ILE A 34 -9.41 -5.26 7.88
N ARG A 35 -10.25 -4.33 8.35
CA ARG A 35 -9.97 -3.50 9.54
C ARG A 35 -9.67 -4.32 10.79
N GLY A 36 -10.47 -5.35 11.07
CA GLY A 36 -10.27 -6.21 12.24
C GLY A 36 -8.97 -7.02 12.15
N PRO A 37 -8.79 -7.85 11.09
CA PRO A 37 -7.61 -8.69 10.95
C PRO A 37 -6.28 -7.95 10.85
N THR A 38 -6.24 -6.76 10.24
CA THR A 38 -5.00 -5.99 10.06
C THR A 38 -4.62 -5.17 11.30
N GLY A 39 -5.58 -4.88 12.17
CA GLY A 39 -5.42 -3.87 13.22
C GLY A 39 -5.23 -2.46 12.66
N ASP A 40 -5.20 -1.47 13.56
CA ASP A 40 -5.23 -0.06 13.18
C ASP A 40 -4.00 0.38 12.37
N MET A 41 -2.81 -0.09 12.74
CA MET A 41 -1.55 0.37 12.14
C MET A 41 -1.44 -0.01 10.65
N LEU A 42 -1.71 -1.27 10.29
CA LEU A 42 -1.74 -1.71 8.89
C LEU A 42 -2.94 -1.14 8.11
N PHE A 43 -4.10 -0.96 8.77
CA PHE A 43 -5.27 -0.34 8.14
C PHE A 43 -5.00 1.13 7.76
N GLN A 44 -4.40 1.91 8.66
CA GLN A 44 -4.04 3.30 8.41
C GLN A 44 -2.93 3.42 7.36
N HIS A 45 -1.94 2.51 7.39
CA HIS A 45 -0.93 2.39 6.34
C HIS A 45 -1.58 2.18 4.97
N SER A 46 -2.42 1.16 4.83
CA SER A 46 -3.15 0.87 3.59
C SER A 46 -3.99 2.08 3.11
N THR A 47 -4.56 2.83 4.05
CA THR A 47 -5.33 4.05 3.75
C THR A 47 -4.45 5.15 3.18
N ARG A 48 -3.27 5.40 3.76
CA ARG A 48 -2.31 6.36 3.20
C ARG A 48 -1.77 5.91 1.84
N VAL A 49 -1.50 4.62 1.66
CA VAL A 49 -1.07 4.04 0.38
C VAL A 49 -2.06 4.39 -0.73
N TYR A 50 -3.36 4.29 -0.48
CA TYR A 50 -4.38 4.72 -1.45
C TYR A 50 -4.24 6.21 -1.80
N TYR A 51 -4.10 7.10 -0.80
CA TYR A 51 -3.95 8.53 -1.07
C TYR A 51 -2.70 8.86 -1.87
N TRP A 52 -1.54 8.29 -1.52
CA TRP A 52 -0.31 8.50 -2.26
C TRP A 52 -0.41 7.98 -3.69
N ALA A 53 -0.99 6.80 -3.87
CA ALA A 53 -1.20 6.19 -5.18
C ALA A 53 -2.14 7.05 -6.05
N ALA A 54 -3.26 7.53 -5.50
CA ALA A 54 -4.20 8.37 -6.23
C ALA A 54 -3.59 9.75 -6.59
N LEU A 55 -2.82 10.35 -5.68
CA LEU A 55 -2.07 11.58 -5.95
C LEU A 55 -1.01 11.39 -7.04
N ALA A 56 -0.28 10.27 -7.01
CA ALA A 56 0.70 9.91 -8.04
C ALA A 56 0.01 9.70 -9.40
N GLY A 57 -1.15 9.04 -9.43
CA GLY A 57 -1.95 8.85 -10.63
C GLY A 57 -2.37 10.18 -11.26
N LYS A 58 -2.81 11.14 -10.44
CA LYS A 58 -3.09 12.52 -10.90
C LYS A 58 -1.84 13.22 -11.43
N ARG A 59 -0.72 13.18 -10.70
CA ARG A 59 0.55 13.81 -11.10
C ARG A 59 1.05 13.28 -12.45
N LYS A 60 0.94 11.97 -12.67
CA LYS A 60 1.44 11.26 -13.86
C LYS A 60 0.42 11.17 -14.99
N ALA A 61 -0.79 11.71 -14.80
CA ALA A 61 -1.91 11.58 -15.73
C ALA A 61 -2.21 10.12 -16.13
N LEU A 62 -2.07 9.19 -15.17
CA LEU A 62 -2.36 7.77 -15.40
C LEU A 62 -3.85 7.50 -15.18
N ALA A 63 -4.49 6.82 -16.13
CA ALA A 63 -5.85 6.35 -15.96
C ALA A 63 -5.88 5.10 -15.07
N PHE A 64 -6.73 5.13 -14.05
CA PHE A 64 -6.97 3.98 -13.16
C PHE A 64 -8.42 4.03 -12.64
N ASP A 65 -8.93 2.87 -12.24
CA ASP A 65 -10.20 2.75 -11.53
C ASP A 65 -9.96 3.02 -10.03
N PRO A 66 -10.58 4.05 -9.43
CA PRO A 66 -10.38 4.37 -8.02
C PRO A 66 -10.84 3.27 -7.05
N GLU A 67 -11.88 2.51 -7.39
CA GLU A 67 -12.36 1.40 -6.55
C GLU A 67 -11.36 0.25 -6.56
N LEU A 68 -10.85 -0.12 -7.73
CA LEU A 68 -9.84 -1.18 -7.83
C LEU A 68 -8.52 -0.76 -7.17
N LEU A 69 -8.14 0.51 -7.28
CA LEU A 69 -6.97 1.04 -6.57
C LEU A 69 -7.17 1.00 -5.05
N TYR A 70 -8.36 1.37 -4.57
CA TYR A 70 -8.68 1.30 -3.15
C TYR A 70 -8.64 -0.13 -2.63
N VAL A 71 -9.28 -1.09 -3.31
CA VAL A 71 -9.22 -2.50 -2.91
C VAL A 71 -7.78 -3.02 -2.93
N ALA A 72 -7.00 -2.72 -3.98
CA ALA A 72 -5.61 -3.15 -4.05
C ALA A 72 -4.79 -2.60 -2.87
N ALA A 73 -4.94 -1.31 -2.54
CA ALA A 73 -4.29 -0.69 -1.40
C ALA A 73 -4.74 -1.31 -0.06
N MET A 74 -6.03 -1.61 0.13
CA MET A 74 -6.52 -2.24 1.37
C MET A 74 -5.97 -3.66 1.58
N PHE A 75 -5.78 -4.42 0.53
CA PHE A 75 -5.39 -5.83 0.65
C PHE A 75 -3.88 -6.09 0.52
N HIS A 76 -3.06 -5.09 0.14
CA HIS A 76 -1.67 -5.34 -0.25
C HIS A 76 -0.82 -6.03 0.83
N ASP A 77 -1.08 -5.68 2.11
CA ASP A 77 -0.41 -6.24 3.29
C ASP A 77 -1.26 -7.27 4.04
N PHE A 78 -2.42 -7.66 3.52
CA PHE A 78 -3.34 -8.56 4.24
C PHE A 78 -2.73 -9.94 4.52
N GLY A 79 -1.73 -10.35 3.73
CA GLY A 79 -0.94 -11.57 3.96
C GLY A 79 -0.01 -11.54 5.18
N LEU A 80 0.14 -10.39 5.85
CA LEU A 80 0.86 -10.24 7.12
C LEU A 80 -0.03 -10.54 8.34
N THR A 81 -1.33 -10.72 8.15
CA THR A 81 -2.24 -11.00 9.26
C THR A 81 -2.01 -12.40 9.85
N ALA A 82 -2.38 -12.59 11.11
CA ALA A 82 -2.26 -13.88 11.80
C ALA A 82 -2.96 -15.05 11.10
N ALA A 83 -3.94 -14.78 10.21
CA ALA A 83 -4.60 -15.78 9.39
C ALA A 83 -3.64 -16.56 8.48
N TYR A 84 -2.45 -16.01 8.20
CA TYR A 84 -1.42 -16.60 7.34
C TYR A 84 -0.20 -17.10 8.11
N GLY A 85 -0.32 -17.29 9.44
CA GLY A 85 0.78 -17.77 10.30
C GLY A 85 1.33 -19.15 9.93
N GLU A 86 0.58 -19.96 9.18
CA GLU A 86 0.98 -21.29 8.68
C GLU A 86 1.21 -21.30 7.15
N SER A 87 1.11 -20.15 6.49
CA SER A 87 1.37 -20.05 5.04
C SER A 87 2.86 -20.09 4.77
N HIS A 88 3.25 -20.78 3.69
CA HIS A 88 4.60 -20.79 3.12
C HIS A 88 4.69 -20.03 1.79
N LEU A 89 3.64 -19.29 1.42
CA LEU A 89 3.69 -18.38 0.27
C LEU A 89 4.37 -17.07 0.66
N ARG A 90 4.73 -16.27 -0.34
CA ARG A 90 5.00 -14.84 -0.17
C ARG A 90 3.76 -14.14 0.40
N TYR A 91 3.92 -13.24 1.37
CA TYR A 91 2.77 -12.54 1.96
C TYR A 91 2.03 -11.68 0.92
N GLU A 92 2.74 -11.18 -0.09
CA GLU A 92 2.13 -10.43 -1.20
C GLU A 92 1.20 -11.34 -2.01
N VAL A 93 1.55 -12.62 -2.18
CA VAL A 93 0.69 -13.61 -2.84
C VAL A 93 -0.51 -13.98 -1.97
N ASP A 94 -0.32 -14.11 -0.66
CA ASP A 94 -1.43 -14.33 0.29
C ASP A 94 -2.44 -13.18 0.25
N GLY A 95 -1.97 -11.93 0.32
CA GLY A 95 -2.82 -10.73 0.21
C GLY A 95 -3.54 -10.65 -1.14
N ALA A 96 -2.83 -10.94 -2.24
CA ALA A 96 -3.40 -10.97 -3.58
C ALA A 96 -4.49 -12.05 -3.72
N ASN A 97 -4.26 -13.24 -3.18
CA ASN A 97 -5.24 -14.34 -3.18
C ASN A 97 -6.49 -13.97 -2.37
N ALA A 98 -6.33 -13.33 -1.21
CA ALA A 98 -7.46 -12.80 -0.42
C ALA A 98 -8.26 -11.76 -1.21
N ALA A 99 -7.59 -10.79 -1.83
CA ALA A 99 -8.24 -9.76 -2.63
C ALA A 99 -9.04 -10.38 -3.78
N ARG A 100 -8.47 -11.36 -4.48
CA ARG A 100 -9.14 -12.07 -5.57
C ARG A 100 -10.38 -12.82 -5.07
N GLY A 101 -10.29 -13.51 -3.93
CA GLY A 101 -11.43 -14.17 -3.30
C GLY A 101 -12.53 -13.19 -2.91
N PHE A 102 -12.16 -12.07 -2.28
CA PHE A 102 -13.05 -10.98 -1.90
C PHE A 102 -13.79 -10.40 -3.12
N LEU A 103 -13.05 -10.00 -4.16
CA LEU A 103 -13.59 -9.41 -5.39
C LEU A 103 -14.56 -10.33 -6.12
N ARG A 104 -14.19 -11.61 -6.27
CA ARG A 104 -15.07 -12.65 -6.84
C ARG A 104 -16.38 -12.78 -6.06
N SER A 105 -16.31 -12.77 -4.73
CA SER A 105 -17.50 -12.84 -3.87
C SER A 105 -18.43 -11.63 -3.97
N ARG A 106 -17.97 -10.55 -4.63
CA ARG A 106 -18.72 -9.32 -4.90
C ARG A 106 -19.08 -9.13 -6.37
N GLY A 107 -18.87 -10.15 -7.20
CA GLY A 107 -19.24 -10.14 -8.61
C GLY A 107 -18.34 -9.28 -9.49
N VAL A 108 -17.15 -8.92 -9.01
CA VAL A 108 -16.15 -8.21 -9.84
C VAL A 108 -15.59 -9.18 -10.89
N SER A 109 -15.34 -8.68 -12.10
CA SER A 109 -14.87 -9.49 -13.22
C SER A 109 -13.54 -10.20 -12.90
N GLU A 110 -13.30 -11.36 -13.52
CA GLU A 110 -11.99 -12.04 -13.40
C GLU A 110 -10.85 -11.17 -13.89
N ALA A 111 -11.05 -10.41 -14.97
CA ALA A 111 -10.03 -9.54 -15.54
C ALA A 111 -9.63 -8.41 -14.58
N ASP A 112 -10.60 -7.79 -13.89
CA ASP A 112 -10.31 -6.76 -12.90
C ASP A 112 -9.74 -7.34 -11.61
N SER A 113 -10.22 -8.53 -11.21
CA SER A 113 -9.65 -9.28 -10.09
C SER A 113 -8.19 -9.66 -10.34
N GLU A 114 -7.82 -10.00 -11.57
CA GLU A 114 -6.44 -10.29 -11.96
C GLU A 114 -5.55 -9.03 -11.94
N LYS A 115 -6.07 -7.88 -12.40
CA LYS A 115 -5.34 -6.61 -12.28
C LYS A 115 -5.02 -6.27 -10.81
N VAL A 116 -6.00 -6.42 -9.92
CA VAL A 116 -5.80 -6.19 -8.48
C VAL A 116 -4.83 -7.21 -7.90
N TRP A 117 -4.96 -8.49 -8.27
CA TRP A 117 -4.05 -9.54 -7.84
C TRP A 117 -2.60 -9.22 -8.24
N LEU A 118 -2.36 -8.83 -9.49
CA LEU A 118 -1.02 -8.48 -10.00
C LEU A 118 -0.47 -7.23 -9.32
N ALA A 119 -1.31 -6.22 -9.08
CA ALA A 119 -0.91 -5.01 -8.40
C ALA A 119 -0.43 -5.30 -6.98
N ILE A 120 -1.13 -6.17 -6.25
CA ILE A 120 -0.74 -6.59 -4.90
C ILE A 120 0.48 -7.51 -4.95
N ALA A 121 0.48 -8.58 -5.75
CA ALA A 121 1.55 -9.57 -5.74
C ALA A 121 2.92 -8.98 -6.12
N LEU A 122 2.94 -7.89 -6.88
CA LEU A 122 4.17 -7.26 -7.38
C LEU A 122 4.57 -5.99 -6.63
N HIS A 123 3.78 -5.50 -5.65
CA HIS A 123 3.98 -4.16 -5.10
C HIS A 123 5.36 -3.95 -4.43
N THR A 124 5.98 -5.01 -3.91
CA THR A 124 7.34 -5.00 -3.34
C THR A 124 8.45 -5.29 -4.35
N THR A 125 8.11 -5.67 -5.60
CA THR A 125 9.07 -6.10 -6.62
C THR A 125 9.44 -4.92 -7.51
N ASN A 126 10.13 -3.94 -6.93
CA ASN A 126 10.50 -2.69 -7.60
C ASN A 126 11.14 -2.93 -8.98
N GLY A 127 10.75 -2.12 -9.96
CA GLY A 127 11.20 -2.25 -11.35
C GLY A 127 10.32 -3.12 -12.24
N ILE A 128 9.36 -3.90 -11.69
CA ILE A 128 8.39 -4.67 -12.49
C ILE A 128 7.02 -3.97 -12.61
N PRO A 129 6.37 -3.46 -11.53
CA PRO A 129 4.98 -2.99 -11.59
C PRO A 129 4.67 -1.97 -12.69
N ALA A 130 5.60 -1.04 -12.96
CA ALA A 130 5.47 -0.01 -13.99
C ALA A 130 5.34 -0.55 -15.41
N HIS A 131 5.84 -1.77 -15.67
CA HIS A 131 5.73 -2.45 -16.96
C HIS A 131 4.49 -3.34 -17.08
N VAL A 132 3.75 -3.53 -15.99
CA VAL A 132 2.56 -4.40 -15.96
C VAL A 132 1.28 -3.62 -16.17
N SER A 133 1.02 -2.60 -15.33
CA SER A 133 -0.17 -1.75 -15.49
C SER A 133 -0.05 -0.46 -14.66
N PRO A 134 -0.83 0.59 -14.99
CA PRO A 134 -0.95 1.76 -14.12
C PRO A 134 -1.35 1.41 -12.69
N LEU A 135 -2.30 0.48 -12.50
CA LEU A 135 -2.74 0.06 -11.17
C LEU A 135 -1.58 -0.52 -10.35
N ALA A 136 -0.80 -1.44 -10.94
CA ALA A 136 0.36 -2.03 -10.27
C ALA A 136 1.43 -0.98 -9.95
N ALA A 137 1.72 -0.07 -10.89
CA ALA A 137 2.67 1.02 -10.69
C ALA A 137 2.27 1.91 -9.51
N LEU A 138 0.99 2.28 -9.42
CA LEU A 138 0.49 3.20 -8.41
C LEU A 138 0.44 2.57 -7.02
N VAL A 139 0.04 1.30 -6.88
CA VAL A 139 0.08 0.59 -5.59
C VAL A 139 1.51 0.49 -5.07
N ALA A 140 2.45 0.09 -5.93
CA ALA A 140 3.87 0.03 -5.56
C ALA A 140 4.43 1.40 -5.16
N GLU A 141 4.13 2.45 -5.92
CA GLU A 141 4.57 3.81 -5.60
C GLU A 141 3.96 4.34 -4.30
N GLY A 142 2.67 4.08 -4.05
CA GLY A 142 2.00 4.45 -2.81
C GLY A 142 2.60 3.77 -1.59
N ALA A 143 2.87 2.46 -1.68
CA ALA A 143 3.52 1.69 -0.62
C ALA A 143 4.95 2.17 -0.35
N ASN A 144 5.75 2.38 -1.40
CA ASN A 144 7.12 2.88 -1.27
C ASN A 144 7.15 4.34 -0.73
N MET A 145 6.18 5.18 -1.09
CA MET A 145 6.06 6.53 -0.53
C MET A 145 5.75 6.47 0.97
N ASP A 146 4.80 5.65 1.41
CA ASP A 146 4.41 5.60 2.83
C ASP A 146 5.49 4.97 3.73
N LEU A 147 6.13 3.89 3.26
CA LEU A 147 7.09 3.15 4.09
C LEU A 147 8.49 3.78 4.11
N VAL A 148 8.97 4.27 2.96
CA VAL A 148 10.37 4.70 2.82
C VAL A 148 10.52 6.11 2.23
N GLY A 149 9.41 6.83 2.03
CA GLY A 149 9.45 8.20 1.48
C GLY A 149 9.93 8.24 0.03
N ALA A 150 9.80 7.17 -0.74
CA ALA A 150 10.21 7.17 -2.13
C ALA A 150 9.40 8.20 -2.93
N GLY A 151 10.07 9.05 -3.69
CA GLY A 151 9.40 10.12 -4.44
C GLY A 151 8.81 11.21 -3.55
N TYR A 152 9.22 11.34 -2.28
CA TYR A 152 8.69 12.35 -1.34
C TYR A 152 8.64 13.76 -1.92
N GLY A 153 9.70 14.17 -2.64
CA GLY A 153 9.82 15.48 -3.29
C GLY A 153 8.89 15.70 -4.50
N GLU A 154 8.30 14.63 -5.04
CA GLU A 154 7.35 14.69 -6.16
C GLU A 154 5.92 15.02 -5.70
N PHE A 155 5.66 15.00 -4.39
CA PHE A 155 4.41 15.49 -3.79
C PHE A 155 4.61 16.91 -3.27
N THR A 156 3.57 17.74 -3.32
CA THR A 156 3.67 19.10 -2.77
C THR A 156 3.66 19.06 -1.24
N ALA A 157 4.19 20.10 -0.58
CA ALA A 157 4.12 20.20 0.89
C ALA A 157 2.67 20.16 1.39
N ALA A 158 1.75 20.82 0.69
CA ALA A 158 0.33 20.82 1.02
C ALA A 158 -0.30 19.41 0.91
N GLN A 159 0.03 18.65 -0.13
CA GLN A 159 -0.42 17.26 -0.27
C GLN A 159 0.09 16.40 0.89
N ARG A 160 1.38 16.54 1.22
CA ARG A 160 1.98 15.76 2.30
C ARG A 160 1.35 16.07 3.65
N SER A 161 1.21 17.35 3.98
CA SER A 161 0.57 17.79 5.23
C SER A 161 -0.90 17.37 5.31
N ALA A 162 -1.64 17.37 4.20
CA ALA A 162 -3.04 16.95 4.21
C ALA A 162 -3.21 15.46 4.52
N VAL A 163 -2.41 14.59 3.89
CA VAL A 163 -2.46 13.14 4.15
C VAL A 163 -2.01 12.84 5.58
N GLU A 164 -0.93 13.45 6.05
CA GLU A 164 -0.43 13.26 7.41
C GLU A 164 -1.43 13.78 8.47
N ALA A 165 -2.11 14.90 8.21
CA ALA A 165 -3.12 15.41 9.13
C ALA A 165 -4.38 14.53 9.20
N ALA A 166 -4.77 13.90 8.08
CA ALA A 166 -5.93 13.02 8.03
C ALA A 166 -5.64 11.62 8.59
N HIS A 167 -4.43 11.10 8.34
CA HIS A 167 -4.02 9.74 8.68
C HIS A 167 -2.60 9.74 9.28
N PRO A 168 -2.39 10.31 10.47
CA PRO A 168 -1.06 10.46 11.04
C PRO A 168 -0.36 9.12 11.19
N HIS A 169 0.94 9.09 10.89
CA HIS A 169 1.77 7.97 11.24
C HIS A 169 1.85 7.87 12.78
N PRO A 170 1.69 6.67 13.36
CA PRO A 170 1.86 6.51 14.80
C PRO A 170 3.33 6.76 15.20
N PRO A 171 3.58 7.14 16.46
CA PRO A 171 4.93 7.10 17.00
C PRO A 171 5.55 5.72 16.78
N GLN A 172 6.83 5.66 16.39
CA GLN A 172 7.55 4.40 16.12
C GLN A 172 7.00 3.56 14.95
N PHE A 173 6.23 4.18 14.03
CA PHE A 173 5.65 3.48 12.87
C PHE A 173 6.63 2.54 12.16
N ALA A 174 7.84 3.02 11.84
CA ALA A 174 8.84 2.19 11.19
C ALA A 174 9.20 0.95 12.05
N GLN A 175 9.43 1.11 13.36
CA GLN A 175 9.78 0.00 14.24
C GLN A 175 8.66 -1.03 14.37
N ASP A 176 7.42 -0.58 14.51
CA ASP A 176 6.26 -1.45 14.67
C ASP A 176 5.92 -2.19 13.37
N PHE A 177 6.07 -1.50 12.22
CA PHE A 177 5.89 -2.13 10.90
C PHE A 177 6.97 -3.19 10.64
N MET A 178 8.25 -2.87 10.92
CA MET A 178 9.36 -3.82 10.79
C MET A 178 9.17 -5.06 11.69
N ARG A 179 8.65 -4.86 12.91
CA ARG A 179 8.32 -5.97 13.82
C ARG A 179 7.18 -6.82 13.27
N THR A 180 6.14 -6.19 12.72
CA THR A 180 5.02 -6.88 12.08
C THR A 180 5.49 -7.75 10.92
N LEU A 181 6.36 -7.22 10.04
CA LEU A 181 7.00 -8.00 8.97
C LEU A 181 7.80 -9.18 9.53
N TYR A 182 8.67 -8.94 10.52
CA TYR A 182 9.49 -10.00 11.11
C TYR A 182 8.63 -11.12 11.72
N ASP A 183 7.66 -10.76 12.57
CA ASP A 183 6.82 -11.74 13.26
C ASP A 183 5.96 -12.55 12.28
N SER A 184 5.58 -11.97 11.14
CA SER A 184 4.78 -12.61 10.09
C SER A 184 5.58 -13.44 9.08
N LEU A 185 6.91 -13.33 9.09
CA LEU A 185 7.79 -13.96 8.09
C LEU A 185 8.86 -14.87 8.70
N LYS A 186 9.13 -14.79 10.01
CA LYS A 186 10.18 -15.59 10.67
C LYS A 186 9.99 -17.11 10.55
N HIS A 187 8.77 -17.58 10.30
CA HIS A 187 8.45 -19.00 10.06
C HIS A 187 8.60 -19.43 8.59
N ARG A 188 8.80 -18.47 7.67
CA ARG A 188 8.96 -18.65 6.22
C ARG A 188 10.10 -17.78 5.64
N PRO A 189 11.33 -17.82 6.18
CA PRO A 189 12.40 -16.91 5.80
C PRO A 189 12.80 -17.00 4.31
N GLU A 190 12.61 -18.14 3.67
CA GLU A 190 12.91 -18.40 2.25
C GLU A 190 12.08 -17.54 1.29
N THR A 191 10.91 -17.06 1.71
CA THR A 191 10.03 -16.25 0.85
C THR A 191 10.47 -14.79 0.74
N THR A 192 11.51 -14.38 1.48
CA THR A 192 11.99 -12.99 1.55
C THR A 192 13.03 -12.63 0.50
N GLN A 193 13.52 -13.62 -0.27
CA GLN A 193 14.56 -13.40 -1.27
C GLN A 193 14.01 -12.80 -2.58
N GLY A 194 14.53 -11.64 -2.96
CA GLY A 194 14.14 -10.86 -4.14
C GLY A 194 14.75 -11.34 -5.47
N THR A 195 14.82 -12.66 -5.69
CA THR A 195 15.51 -13.36 -6.81
C THR A 195 17.01 -13.58 -6.63
N GLY A 196 17.54 -14.65 -7.23
CA GLY A 196 18.98 -14.96 -7.26
C GLY A 196 19.83 -14.00 -8.10
N LEU A 197 19.25 -12.93 -8.67
CA LEU A 197 19.98 -11.94 -9.46
C LEU A 197 20.94 -11.10 -8.61
N ALA A 198 20.63 -10.87 -7.33
CA ALA A 198 21.59 -10.25 -6.42
C ALA A 198 22.83 -11.13 -6.21
N ASP A 199 22.68 -12.45 -6.31
CA ASP A 199 23.78 -13.41 -6.26
C ASP A 199 24.55 -13.47 -7.57
N VAL A 200 23.87 -13.36 -8.72
CA VAL A 200 24.53 -13.19 -10.03
C VAL A 200 25.33 -11.89 -10.07
N MET A 201 24.76 -10.77 -9.61
CA MET A 201 25.48 -9.49 -9.55
C MET A 201 26.68 -9.54 -8.61
N ALA A 202 26.55 -10.20 -7.46
CA ALA A 202 27.67 -10.40 -6.55
C ALA A 202 28.72 -11.39 -7.06
N TYR A 203 28.32 -12.31 -7.95
CA TYR A 203 29.23 -13.23 -8.63
C TYR A 203 30.01 -12.53 -9.76
N GLU A 204 29.31 -11.72 -10.56
CA GLU A 204 29.88 -11.00 -11.70
C GLU A 204 30.68 -9.75 -11.29
N ASP A 205 30.27 -9.07 -10.23
CA ASP A 205 30.95 -7.89 -9.70
C ASP A 205 31.32 -8.09 -8.21
N PRO A 206 32.61 -8.37 -7.90
CA PRO A 206 33.08 -8.53 -6.52
C PRO A 206 32.93 -7.26 -5.65
N HIS A 207 32.69 -6.10 -6.26
CA HIS A 207 32.44 -4.84 -5.56
C HIS A 207 30.95 -4.52 -5.41
N PHE A 208 30.06 -5.35 -5.99
CA PHE A 208 28.63 -5.19 -5.83
C PHE A 208 28.22 -5.47 -4.37
N VAL A 209 27.78 -4.41 -3.69
CA VAL A 209 27.27 -4.51 -2.33
C VAL A 209 25.77 -4.81 -2.39
N ARG A 210 25.41 -6.02 -1.97
CA ARG A 210 24.01 -6.42 -1.80
C ARG A 210 23.30 -5.40 -0.91
N ARG A 211 22.09 -4.99 -1.29
CA ARG A 211 21.28 -4.08 -0.51
C ARG A 211 20.80 -4.80 0.75
N ASP A 212 21.30 -4.38 1.92
CA ASP A 212 20.91 -4.92 3.23
C ASP A 212 19.75 -4.12 3.82
N PHE A 213 18.55 -4.70 3.76
CA PHE A 213 17.34 -4.09 4.30
C PHE A 213 17.47 -3.80 5.81
N SER A 214 18.11 -4.67 6.59
CA SER A 214 18.36 -4.45 8.02
C SER A 214 19.37 -3.34 8.30
N SER A 215 20.33 -3.11 7.41
CA SER A 215 21.21 -1.94 7.47
C SER A 215 20.46 -0.65 7.16
N LEU A 216 19.58 -0.64 6.15
CA LEU A 216 18.75 0.53 5.81
C LEU A 216 17.85 0.93 6.98
N MET A 217 17.25 -0.05 7.65
CA MET A 217 16.39 0.16 8.83
C MET A 217 17.16 0.77 10.02
N ARG A 218 18.35 0.22 10.32
CA ARG A 218 19.22 0.72 11.42
C ARG A 218 19.87 2.07 11.14
N ASN A 219 20.06 2.42 9.87
CA ASN A 219 20.67 3.68 9.46
C ASN A 219 19.62 4.72 9.03
N SER A 220 18.35 4.47 9.29
CA SER A 220 17.30 5.44 8.99
C SER A 220 17.48 6.73 9.81
N PRO A 221 17.04 7.89 9.29
CA PRO A 221 17.02 9.17 10.01
C PRO A 221 16.37 9.08 11.40
N TRP A 222 15.38 8.20 11.54
CA TRP A 222 14.65 7.93 12.77
C TRP A 222 15.48 7.24 13.86
N VAL A 223 16.46 6.42 13.46
CA VAL A 223 17.35 5.69 14.37
C VAL A 223 18.68 6.42 14.57
N THR A 224 19.16 7.14 13.54
CA THR A 224 20.47 7.81 13.57
C THR A 224 20.41 9.29 13.97
N GLY A 225 19.22 9.88 14.02
CA GLY A 225 19.03 11.28 14.42
C GLY A 225 19.65 12.28 13.43
N LYS A 226 19.87 11.88 12.17
CA LYS A 226 20.35 12.72 11.07
C LYS A 226 19.30 12.88 10.00
#